data_AF-A0A1V6P1E5-F1
#
_entry.id   AF-A0A1V6P1E5-F1
#
_cell.length_a   1.000
_cell.length_b   1.000
_cell.length_c   1.000
_cell.angle_alpha   90.00
_cell.angle_beta   90.00
_cell.angle_gamma   90.00
#
_symmetry.space_group_name_H-M   'P 1'
#
loop_
_entity.id
_entity.type
_entity.pdbx_description
1 polymer ?
#
loop_
_entity_poly.entity_id
_entity_poly.type
_entity_poly.pdbx_seq_one_letter_code
_entity_poly.pdbx_strand_id
1 'polypeptide(L)'
;MSTVPTSSTEAYLPACNGQLNLRDACTWSLTRIKAFMIDIIDNHSTHGVERSVVSELNRLRTDILDLSENGSKYLSEPSYPQAISRMVNPAAANEVMYINWCRKIAPLAPYVYSCVWAEQKDKQSRFHLGGSLAGYRNAEGQGNRWVKILQRARFNVLRDQRTDTAGIKFESTALKGRKGNFIPFGNCAETYPLASILRNRAPGEEVYGFAMMRGRLPQDGPCSHSEALDAMTEPCINCQQVITTWGGKVENFITDDMPGKSTIAPFGVRSPTSRRAPKASGSKIDLPARPKRAAPADDTDEPAAKRAKGPAPEVPKKPSHLVKGKGKRR
;
A
#
# COMPACT_ATOMS: atom_id res chain seq x y z
N MET A 1 -21.75 34.42 -2.64
CA MET A 1 -20.78 33.53 -1.97
C MET A 1 -19.89 32.93 -3.04
N SER A 2 -18.59 33.23 -3.03
CA SER A 2 -17.65 32.72 -4.04
C SER A 2 -17.16 31.35 -3.60
N THR A 3 -17.48 30.31 -4.35
CA THR A 3 -16.95 28.96 -4.13
C THR A 3 -15.46 28.97 -4.44
N VAL A 4 -14.63 28.65 -3.43
CA VAL A 4 -13.18 28.49 -3.61
C VAL A 4 -12.98 27.28 -4.53
N PRO A 5 -12.28 27.43 -5.67
CA PRO A 5 -12.01 26.32 -6.57
C PRO A 5 -11.22 25.25 -5.80
N THR A 6 -11.76 24.03 -5.76
CA THR A 6 -11.01 22.89 -5.21
C THR A 6 -9.87 22.62 -6.18
N SER A 7 -8.62 22.84 -5.72
CA SER A 7 -7.42 22.58 -6.51
C SER A 7 -7.47 21.17 -7.09
N SER A 8 -7.46 21.07 -8.43
CA SER A 8 -7.46 19.80 -9.14
C SER A 8 -6.24 19.00 -8.73
N THR A 9 -6.46 17.72 -8.45
CA THR A 9 -5.44 16.71 -8.17
C THR A 9 -4.31 16.67 -9.21
N GLU A 10 -4.57 17.15 -10.42
CA GLU A 10 -3.56 17.27 -11.49
C GLU A 10 -2.40 18.21 -11.13
N ALA A 11 -2.59 19.16 -10.21
CA ALA A 11 -1.56 20.12 -9.81
C ALA A 11 -0.38 19.48 -9.04
N TYR A 12 -0.55 18.26 -8.50
CA TYR A 12 0.49 17.54 -7.75
C TYR A 12 1.31 16.57 -8.63
N LEU A 13 0.79 16.20 -9.80
CA LEU A 13 1.40 15.20 -10.67
C LEU A 13 2.76 15.62 -11.28
N PRO A 14 3.03 16.90 -11.60
CA PRO A 14 4.31 17.31 -12.17
C PRO A 14 5.53 16.95 -11.30
N ALA A 15 5.42 17.04 -9.97
CA ALA A 15 6.50 16.68 -9.04
C ALA A 15 6.89 15.19 -9.12
N CYS A 16 5.93 14.34 -9.48
CA CYS A 16 6.11 12.91 -9.55
C CYS A 16 6.45 12.44 -10.97
N ASN A 17 6.10 13.22 -12.00
CA ASN A 17 6.17 12.79 -13.39
C ASN A 17 7.56 13.06 -13.99
N GLY A 18 8.39 12.02 -14.06
CA GLY A 18 9.72 12.07 -14.69
C GLY A 18 10.86 12.50 -13.76
N GLN A 19 10.57 13.10 -12.60
CA GLN A 19 11.59 13.45 -11.60
C GLN A 19 11.78 12.38 -10.51
N LEU A 20 10.73 11.60 -10.24
CA LEU A 20 10.75 10.52 -9.26
C LEU A 20 10.82 9.16 -9.96
N ASN A 21 11.95 8.46 -9.79
CA ASN A 21 12.00 7.04 -10.16
C ASN A 21 11.22 6.24 -9.12
N LEU A 22 9.98 5.86 -9.44
CA LEU A 22 9.10 5.11 -8.54
C LEU A 22 9.69 3.78 -8.08
N ARG A 23 10.50 3.11 -8.91
CA ARG A 23 11.17 1.86 -8.51
C ARG A 23 12.14 2.11 -7.36
N ASP A 24 12.89 3.20 -7.41
CA ASP A 24 13.82 3.58 -6.36
C ASP A 24 13.04 4.11 -5.14
N ALA A 25 11.98 4.88 -5.36
CA ALA A 25 11.16 5.44 -4.29
C ALA A 25 10.53 4.37 -3.39
N CYS A 26 10.14 3.22 -3.95
CA CYS A 26 9.62 2.09 -3.18
C CYS A 26 10.64 1.49 -2.19
N THR A 27 11.93 1.77 -2.33
CA THR A 27 12.97 1.32 -1.40
C THR A 27 13.49 2.44 -0.49
N TRP A 28 12.85 3.61 -0.49
CA TRP A 28 13.29 4.74 0.32
C TRP A 28 12.98 4.51 1.80
N SER A 29 13.96 4.86 2.64
CA SER A 29 13.73 4.99 4.08
C SER A 29 12.82 6.19 4.36
N LEU A 30 12.17 6.19 5.54
CA LEU A 30 11.37 7.33 5.98
C LEU A 30 12.17 8.63 5.91
N THR A 31 13.43 8.65 6.35
CA THR A 31 14.34 9.82 6.26
C THR A 31 14.47 10.35 4.82
N ARG A 32 14.61 9.46 3.84
CA ARG A 32 14.73 9.85 2.43
C ARG A 32 13.42 10.40 1.88
N ILE A 33 12.28 9.82 2.28
CA ILE A 33 10.95 10.35 1.96
C ILE A 33 10.81 11.76 2.54
N LYS A 34 11.18 11.98 3.82
CA LYS A 34 11.12 13.30 4.45
C LYS A 34 11.96 14.33 3.69
N ALA A 35 13.20 13.98 3.34
CA ALA A 35 14.10 14.86 2.61
C ALA A 35 13.53 15.24 1.22
N PHE A 36 12.95 14.28 0.51
CA PHE A 36 12.32 14.53 -0.78
C PHE A 36 11.08 15.44 -0.67
N MET A 37 10.23 15.23 0.36
CA MET A 37 9.07 16.11 0.58
C MET A 37 9.51 17.55 0.91
N ILE A 38 10.59 17.72 1.68
CA ILE A 38 11.19 19.04 1.95
C ILE A 38 11.66 19.67 0.64
N ASP A 39 12.40 18.92 -0.18
CA ASP A 39 12.93 19.41 -1.44
C ASP A 39 11.83 19.84 -2.42
N ILE A 40 10.72 19.09 -2.52
CA ILE A 40 9.56 19.51 -3.32
C ILE A 40 8.98 20.83 -2.82
N ILE A 41 8.90 21.02 -1.50
CA ILE A 41 8.30 22.22 -0.91
C ILE A 41 9.21 23.43 -1.12
N ASP A 42 10.49 23.28 -0.81
CA ASP A 42 11.47 24.37 -0.86
C ASP A 42 11.79 24.75 -2.32
N ASN A 43 11.87 23.75 -3.21
CA ASN A 43 12.20 23.92 -4.63
C ASN A 43 11.00 23.65 -5.56
N HIS A 44 9.78 23.97 -5.13
CA HIS A 44 8.54 23.66 -5.85
C HIS A 44 8.55 24.01 -7.35
N SER A 45 9.17 25.12 -7.76
CA SER A 45 9.27 25.50 -9.17
C SER A 45 10.13 24.55 -10.01
N THR A 46 11.21 23.98 -9.44
CA THR A 46 12.04 22.99 -10.16
C THR A 46 11.32 21.66 -10.32
N HIS A 47 10.41 21.36 -9.39
CA HIS A 47 9.53 20.19 -9.42
C HIS A 47 8.24 20.42 -10.23
N GLY A 48 8.09 21.59 -10.87
CA GLY A 48 6.89 21.93 -11.65
C GLY A 48 5.61 22.07 -10.82
N VAL A 49 5.76 22.27 -9.51
CA VAL A 49 4.64 22.46 -8.56
C VAL A 49 4.26 23.94 -8.52
N GLU A 50 2.97 24.22 -8.69
CA GLU A 50 2.46 25.58 -8.54
C GLU A 50 2.60 26.09 -7.11
N ARG A 51 3.02 27.35 -6.96
CA ARG A 51 3.19 28.00 -5.64
C ARG A 51 1.90 27.97 -4.80
N SER A 52 0.73 28.03 -5.44
CA SER A 52 -0.60 27.96 -4.80
C SER A 52 -0.81 26.68 -3.99
N VAL A 53 -0.08 25.60 -4.32
CA VAL A 53 -0.26 24.25 -3.75
C VAL A 53 0.73 23.97 -2.61
N VAL A 54 1.77 24.80 -2.43
CA VAL A 54 2.86 24.57 -1.48
C VAL A 54 2.37 24.54 -0.01
N SER A 55 1.35 25.32 0.34
CA SER A 55 0.76 25.29 1.69
C SER A 55 0.08 23.96 1.99
N GLU A 56 -0.62 23.39 1.01
CA GLU A 56 -1.27 22.09 1.14
C GLU A 56 -0.24 20.95 1.19
N LEU A 57 0.84 21.03 0.41
CA LEU A 57 1.96 20.09 0.50
C LEU A 57 2.65 20.14 1.87
N ASN A 58 2.83 21.32 2.45
CA ASN A 58 3.33 21.47 3.81
C ASN A 58 2.38 20.83 4.84
N ARG A 59 1.07 21.02 4.68
CA ARG A 59 0.06 20.39 5.53
C ARG A 59 0.15 18.87 5.45
N LEU A 60 0.18 18.31 4.24
CA LEU A 60 0.30 16.87 3.99
C LEU A 60 1.61 16.29 4.53
N ARG A 61 2.73 17.02 4.38
CA ARG A 61 4.02 16.65 5.00
C ARG A 61 3.88 16.53 6.51
N THR A 62 3.34 17.56 7.17
CA THR A 62 3.13 17.54 8.62
C THR A 62 2.25 16.38 9.04
N ASP A 63 1.13 16.15 8.34
CA ASP A 63 0.22 15.03 8.61
C ASP A 63 0.95 13.68 8.49
N ILE A 64 1.73 13.46 7.42
CA ILE A 64 2.52 12.23 7.22
C ILE A 64 3.57 12.06 8.33
N LEU A 65 4.24 13.13 8.74
CA LEU A 65 5.25 13.09 9.78
C LEU A 65 4.65 12.76 11.14
N ASP A 66 3.55 13.41 11.49
CA ASP A 66 2.82 13.21 12.74
C ASP A 66 2.22 11.80 12.83
N LEU A 67 1.85 11.23 11.67
CA LEU A 67 1.27 9.89 11.54
C LEU A 67 2.31 8.78 11.30
N SER A 68 3.59 9.12 11.11
CA SER A 68 4.66 8.12 10.99
C SER A 68 4.93 7.43 12.33
N GLU A 69 5.63 6.29 12.33
CA GLU A 69 5.91 5.49 13.54
C GLU A 69 6.52 6.29 14.70
N ASN A 70 7.35 7.29 14.39
CA ASN A 70 7.98 8.19 15.36
C ASN A 70 7.26 9.54 15.48
N GLY A 71 6.04 9.64 14.94
CA GLY A 71 5.26 10.86 14.88
C GLY A 71 4.49 11.13 16.17
N SER A 72 4.30 12.40 16.48
CA SER A 72 3.63 12.86 17.71
C SER A 72 2.18 12.37 17.85
N LYS A 73 1.54 12.06 16.71
CA LYS A 73 0.14 11.62 16.61
C LYS A 73 -0.01 10.16 16.20
N TYR A 74 1.08 9.39 16.23
CA TYR A 74 1.03 7.97 15.85
C TYR A 74 0.08 7.18 16.76
N LEU A 75 0.21 7.41 18.07
CA LEU A 75 -0.57 6.74 19.12
C LEU A 75 -1.75 7.57 19.64
N SER A 76 -1.90 8.83 19.22
CA SER A 76 -3.02 9.66 19.68
C SER A 76 -4.35 9.16 19.13
N GLU A 77 -5.40 9.20 19.95
CA GLU A 77 -6.77 9.04 19.44
C GLU A 77 -7.02 10.10 18.36
N PRO A 78 -7.56 9.71 17.19
CA PRO A 78 -7.69 10.62 16.08
C PRO A 78 -8.71 11.71 16.39
N SER A 79 -8.29 12.98 16.25
CA SER A 79 -9.15 14.16 16.41
C SER A 79 -10.17 14.35 15.28
N TYR A 80 -10.09 13.52 14.23
CA TYR A 80 -11.06 13.38 13.16
C TYR A 80 -11.71 12.00 13.24
N PRO A 81 -12.99 11.82 12.84
CA PRO A 81 -13.65 10.53 12.88
C PRO A 81 -12.92 9.54 11.97
N GLN A 82 -12.01 8.76 12.54
CA GLN A 82 -11.54 7.51 11.97
C GLN A 82 -12.43 6.43 12.57
N ALA A 83 -13.11 5.67 11.72
CA ALA A 83 -14.10 4.68 12.14
C ALA A 83 -13.51 3.51 12.97
N ILE A 84 -12.19 3.45 13.18
CA ILE A 84 -11.50 2.29 13.76
C ILE A 84 -10.32 2.72 14.64
N SER A 85 -10.26 2.21 15.87
CA SER A 85 -9.16 2.44 16.82
C SER A 85 -7.88 1.73 16.38
N ARG A 86 -6.79 2.51 16.19
CA ARG A 86 -5.46 2.01 15.80
C ARG A 86 -4.82 1.10 16.86
N MET A 87 -5.26 1.18 18.12
CA MET A 87 -4.83 0.29 19.19
C MET A 87 -5.42 -1.13 19.06
N VAL A 88 -6.59 -1.26 18.45
CA VAL A 88 -7.34 -2.53 18.39
C VAL A 88 -7.17 -3.21 17.03
N ASN A 89 -7.05 -2.43 15.94
CA ASN A 89 -6.76 -2.96 14.61
C ASN A 89 -6.08 -1.90 13.72
N PRO A 90 -4.74 -1.81 13.72
CA PRO A 90 -4.01 -0.79 12.94
C PRO A 90 -4.21 -0.94 11.42
N ALA A 91 -4.54 -2.13 10.91
CA ALA A 91 -4.66 -2.37 9.47
C ALA A 91 -5.90 -1.69 8.85
N ALA A 92 -7.04 -1.68 9.56
CA ALA A 92 -8.30 -1.18 9.02
C ALA A 92 -8.42 0.37 9.07
N ALA A 93 -7.80 1.02 10.07
CA ALA A 93 -7.70 2.48 10.10
C ALA A 93 -6.84 3.04 8.95
N ASN A 94 -5.77 2.32 8.58
CA ASN A 94 -4.89 2.69 7.48
C ASN A 94 -5.55 2.53 6.10
N GLU A 95 -6.52 1.63 5.95
CA GLU A 95 -7.23 1.44 4.68
C GLU A 95 -8.28 2.52 4.41
N VAL A 96 -9.07 2.94 5.40
CA VAL A 96 -10.00 4.08 5.23
C VAL A 96 -9.23 5.35 4.89
N MET A 97 -8.07 5.55 5.51
CA MET A 97 -7.14 6.63 5.16
C MET A 97 -6.65 6.51 3.72
N TYR A 98 -6.25 5.31 3.28
CA TYR A 98 -5.80 5.06 1.92
C TYR A 98 -6.92 5.25 0.88
N ILE A 99 -8.15 4.84 1.16
CA ILE A 99 -9.32 5.13 0.32
C ILE A 99 -9.48 6.63 0.14
N ASN A 100 -9.49 7.37 1.25
CA ASN A 100 -9.64 8.83 1.24
C ASN A 100 -8.46 9.51 0.53
N TRP A 101 -7.25 8.99 0.70
CA TRP A 101 -6.06 9.47 0.02
C TRP A 101 -6.16 9.23 -1.49
N CYS A 102 -6.42 8.00 -1.93
CA CYS A 102 -6.62 7.66 -3.34
C CYS A 102 -7.74 8.49 -3.98
N ARG A 103 -8.84 8.78 -3.27
CA ARG A 103 -9.91 9.67 -3.75
C ARG A 103 -9.44 11.09 -3.98
N LYS A 104 -8.52 11.60 -3.17
CA LYS A 104 -7.98 12.98 -3.27
C LYS A 104 -6.84 13.10 -4.28
N ILE A 105 -5.99 12.08 -4.41
CA ILE A 105 -4.72 12.15 -5.15
C ILE A 105 -4.70 11.41 -6.49
N ALA A 106 -5.66 10.52 -6.76
CA ALA A 106 -5.74 9.86 -8.06
C ALA A 106 -6.78 10.56 -8.95
N PRO A 107 -6.50 10.81 -10.24
CA PRO A 107 -7.48 11.35 -11.18
C PRO A 107 -8.69 10.41 -11.34
N LEU A 108 -8.51 9.12 -11.03
CA LEU A 108 -9.57 8.12 -10.97
C LEU A 108 -9.41 7.29 -9.69
N ALA A 109 -10.42 7.32 -8.81
CA ALA A 109 -10.36 6.51 -7.59
C ALA A 109 -10.49 5.01 -7.91
N PRO A 110 -9.75 4.13 -7.21
CA PRO A 110 -9.81 2.68 -7.39
C PRO A 110 -11.23 2.13 -7.36
N TYR A 111 -11.51 1.16 -8.21
CA TYR A 111 -12.76 0.43 -8.22
C TYR A 111 -12.83 -0.60 -7.08
N VAL A 112 -11.70 -1.22 -6.74
CA VAL A 112 -11.56 -2.10 -5.57
C VAL A 112 -10.39 -1.59 -4.74
N TYR A 113 -10.58 -1.55 -3.43
CA TYR A 113 -9.55 -1.36 -2.42
C TYR A 113 -9.29 -2.70 -1.75
N SER A 114 -8.07 -2.92 -1.28
CA SER A 114 -7.72 -4.13 -0.56
C SER A 114 -6.68 -3.87 0.51
N CYS A 115 -6.79 -4.55 1.64
CA CYS A 115 -5.74 -4.66 2.64
C CYS A 115 -5.42 -6.14 2.86
N VAL A 116 -4.12 -6.45 2.92
CA VAL A 116 -3.61 -7.77 3.28
C VAL A 116 -2.59 -7.58 4.38
N TRP A 117 -2.67 -8.39 5.44
CA TRP A 117 -1.71 -8.33 6.53
C TRP A 117 -1.28 -9.71 7.01
N ALA A 118 -0.07 -9.78 7.55
CA ALA A 118 0.45 -10.94 8.24
C ALA A 118 0.48 -10.67 9.74
N GLU A 119 0.03 -11.65 10.51
CA GLU A 119 0.13 -11.65 11.96
C GLU A 119 1.15 -12.70 12.41
N GLN A 120 2.00 -12.29 13.34
CA GLN A 120 2.89 -13.19 14.05
C GLN A 120 2.70 -12.95 15.55
N LYS A 121 2.60 -14.03 16.31
CA LYS A 121 2.50 -13.95 17.76
C LYS A 121 3.66 -13.11 18.32
N ASP A 122 3.33 -12.17 19.19
CA ASP A 122 4.27 -11.27 19.87
C ASP A 122 5.05 -10.31 18.95
N LYS A 123 4.61 -10.12 17.70
CA LYS A 123 5.18 -9.10 16.79
C LYS A 123 4.10 -8.18 16.22
N GLN A 124 4.54 -7.03 15.74
CA GLN A 124 3.68 -6.10 15.03
C GLN A 124 3.24 -6.69 13.69
N SER A 125 1.95 -6.58 13.39
CA SER A 125 1.39 -7.00 12.11
C SER A 125 1.95 -6.15 10.97
N ARG A 126 2.31 -6.80 9.86
CA ARG A 126 2.75 -6.14 8.63
C ARG A 126 1.57 -6.09 7.68
N PHE A 127 1.21 -4.92 7.16
CA PHE A 127 0.09 -4.79 6.23
C PHE A 127 0.53 -4.13 4.92
N HIS A 128 -0.20 -4.44 3.86
CA HIS A 128 -0.06 -3.83 2.54
C HIS A 128 -1.43 -3.45 2.01
N LEU A 129 -1.52 -2.24 1.48
CA LEU A 129 -2.71 -1.71 0.84
C LEU A 129 -2.59 -1.80 -0.67
N GLY A 130 -3.71 -2.04 -1.33
CA GLY A 130 -3.80 -2.22 -2.78
C GLY A 130 -5.05 -1.56 -3.33
N GLY A 131 -5.01 -1.24 -4.62
CA GLY A 131 -6.13 -0.71 -5.36
C GLY A 131 -6.14 -1.23 -6.79
N SER A 132 -7.33 -1.45 -7.35
CA SER A 132 -7.49 -1.75 -8.78
C SER A 132 -8.50 -0.82 -9.42
N LEU A 133 -8.16 -0.31 -10.60
CA LEU A 133 -9.07 0.46 -11.46
C LEU A 133 -10.01 -0.46 -12.28
N ALA A 134 -10.40 -1.63 -11.73
CA ALA A 134 -11.23 -2.63 -12.40
C ALA A 134 -10.78 -3.03 -13.80
N GLY A 135 -9.47 -3.26 -13.95
CA GLY A 135 -8.92 -3.76 -15.19
C GLY A 135 -8.90 -2.72 -16.30
N TYR A 136 -8.61 -1.45 -15.97
CA TYR A 136 -8.18 -0.35 -16.86
C TYR A 136 -8.19 -0.77 -18.33
N ARG A 137 -9.37 -0.70 -18.95
CA ARG A 137 -9.52 -0.91 -20.39
C ARG A 137 -9.60 0.48 -20.98
N ASN A 138 -8.61 0.84 -21.79
CA ASN A 138 -8.71 2.02 -22.63
C ASN A 138 -9.99 1.92 -23.46
N ALA A 139 -10.66 3.06 -23.64
CA ALA A 139 -11.67 3.18 -24.68
C ALA A 139 -11.05 2.72 -26.00
N GLU A 140 -11.81 1.94 -26.78
CA GLU A 140 -11.36 1.40 -28.06
C GLU A 140 -10.77 2.53 -28.92
N GLY A 141 -9.49 2.41 -29.31
CA GLY A 141 -8.83 3.37 -30.20
C GLY A 141 -7.45 3.88 -29.75
N GLN A 142 -7.13 3.90 -28.44
CA GLN A 142 -5.81 4.36 -27.97
C GLN A 142 -4.93 3.22 -27.43
N GLY A 143 -3.90 2.86 -28.20
CA GLY A 143 -2.65 2.25 -27.71
C GLY A 143 -2.76 1.07 -26.74
N ASN A 144 -3.38 -0.03 -27.16
CA ASN A 144 -3.52 -1.27 -26.35
C ASN A 144 -2.16 -1.88 -25.90
N ARG A 145 -1.04 -1.45 -26.48
CA ARG A 145 0.30 -1.96 -26.15
C ARG A 145 0.72 -1.62 -24.72
N TRP A 146 0.52 -0.39 -24.25
CA TRP A 146 0.93 0.01 -22.90
C TRP A 146 0.14 -0.72 -21.82
N VAL A 147 -1.17 -0.84 -21.99
CA VAL A 147 -2.03 -1.58 -21.07
C VAL A 147 -1.59 -3.03 -20.95
N LYS A 148 -1.32 -3.71 -22.08
CA LYS A 148 -0.80 -5.08 -22.06
C LYS A 148 0.57 -5.18 -21.37
N ILE A 149 1.47 -4.21 -21.59
CA ILE A 149 2.77 -4.16 -20.91
C ILE A 149 2.57 -4.05 -19.40
N LEU A 150 1.70 -3.15 -18.94
CA LEU A 150 1.41 -2.96 -17.53
C LEU A 150 0.76 -4.21 -16.91
N GLN A 151 -0.24 -4.79 -17.57
CA GLN A 151 -0.90 -6.02 -17.13
C GLN A 151 0.11 -7.18 -16.99
N ARG A 152 1.03 -7.31 -17.96
CA ARG A 152 2.09 -8.31 -17.92
C ARG A 152 3.15 -8.00 -16.86
N ALA A 153 3.49 -6.74 -16.64
CA ALA A 153 4.37 -6.34 -15.55
C ALA A 153 3.77 -6.69 -14.18
N ARG A 154 2.47 -6.47 -13.98
CA ARG A 154 1.74 -6.89 -12.76
C ARG A 154 1.77 -8.40 -12.58
N PHE A 155 1.52 -9.16 -13.65
CA PHE A 155 1.65 -10.62 -13.61
C PHE A 155 3.07 -11.06 -13.25
N ASN A 156 4.09 -10.42 -13.81
CA ASN A 156 5.48 -10.75 -13.50
C ASN A 156 5.84 -10.52 -12.03
N VAL A 157 5.12 -9.67 -11.31
CA VAL A 157 5.28 -9.52 -9.84
C VAL A 157 4.85 -10.78 -9.12
N LEU A 158 3.83 -11.49 -9.61
CA LEU A 158 3.38 -12.78 -9.06
C LEU A 158 4.30 -13.94 -9.46
N ARG A 159 5.04 -13.81 -10.57
CA ARG A 159 5.81 -14.93 -11.12
C ARG A 159 6.95 -15.35 -10.19
N ASP A 160 6.87 -16.59 -9.74
CA ASP A 160 7.93 -17.35 -9.07
C ASP A 160 7.78 -18.86 -9.35
N GLN A 161 8.72 -19.65 -8.84
CA GLN A 161 8.75 -21.10 -9.02
C GLN A 161 7.43 -21.78 -8.60
N ARG A 162 6.73 -21.27 -7.57
CA ARG A 162 5.47 -21.86 -7.09
C ARG A 162 4.36 -21.62 -8.10
N THR A 163 4.24 -20.39 -8.60
CA THR A 163 3.24 -20.06 -9.64
C THR A 163 3.51 -20.77 -10.97
N ASP A 164 4.79 -20.93 -11.35
CA ASP A 164 5.17 -21.66 -12.56
C ASP A 164 4.83 -23.16 -12.42
N THR A 165 5.12 -23.76 -11.26
CA THR A 165 4.78 -25.17 -10.96
C THR A 165 3.28 -25.40 -10.92
N ALA A 166 2.52 -24.42 -10.41
CA ALA A 166 1.05 -24.45 -10.41
C ALA A 166 0.43 -24.22 -11.81
N GLY A 167 1.25 -24.01 -12.85
CA GLY A 167 0.79 -23.80 -14.21
C GLY A 167 0.08 -22.47 -14.44
N ILE A 168 0.29 -21.49 -13.56
CA ILE A 168 -0.33 -20.17 -13.67
C ILE A 168 0.35 -19.38 -14.78
N LYS A 169 -0.41 -19.06 -15.84
CA LYS A 169 0.03 -18.22 -16.96
C LYS A 169 -0.77 -16.93 -16.98
N PHE A 170 -0.20 -15.90 -17.61
CA PHE A 170 -0.85 -14.60 -17.75
C PHE A 170 -2.24 -14.70 -18.42
N GLU A 171 -2.33 -15.51 -19.47
CA GLU A 171 -3.53 -15.73 -20.27
C GLU A 171 -4.47 -16.80 -19.68
N SER A 172 -4.01 -17.64 -18.74
CA SER A 172 -4.77 -18.78 -18.21
C SER A 172 -5.70 -18.38 -17.06
N THR A 173 -6.66 -17.52 -17.36
CA THR A 173 -7.64 -17.04 -16.37
C THR A 173 -9.01 -17.65 -16.62
N ALA A 174 -9.63 -18.16 -15.55
CA ALA A 174 -11.04 -18.56 -15.57
C ALA A 174 -11.98 -17.36 -15.27
N LEU A 175 -11.43 -16.24 -14.80
CA LEU A 175 -12.21 -15.09 -14.36
C LEU A 175 -12.72 -14.30 -15.57
N LYS A 176 -14.05 -14.18 -15.68
CA LYS A 176 -14.72 -13.29 -16.62
C LYS A 176 -15.15 -12.02 -15.91
N GLY A 177 -14.84 -10.86 -16.48
CA GLY A 177 -15.39 -9.58 -16.04
C GLY A 177 -16.86 -9.42 -16.41
N ARG A 178 -17.49 -8.32 -16.00
CA ARG A 178 -18.93 -8.04 -16.25
C ARG A 178 -19.35 -8.19 -17.72
N LYS A 179 -18.47 -7.87 -18.66
CA LYS A 179 -18.73 -7.98 -20.11
C LYS A 179 -18.37 -9.36 -20.68
N GLY A 180 -18.25 -10.40 -19.86
CA GLY A 180 -17.87 -11.76 -20.28
C GLY A 180 -16.39 -11.94 -20.67
N ASN A 181 -15.62 -10.85 -20.74
CA ASN A 181 -14.22 -10.90 -21.13
C ASN A 181 -13.32 -11.47 -20.03
N PHE A 182 -12.33 -12.27 -20.42
CA PHE A 182 -11.32 -12.78 -19.51
C PHE A 182 -10.51 -11.65 -18.84
N ILE A 183 -10.27 -11.79 -17.53
CA ILE A 183 -9.44 -10.89 -16.72
C ILE A 183 -8.08 -11.58 -16.51
N PRO A 184 -6.98 -11.09 -17.13
CA PRO A 184 -5.68 -11.74 -17.01
C PRO A 184 -5.24 -11.87 -15.55
N PHE A 185 -4.48 -12.93 -15.27
CA PHE A 185 -3.99 -13.20 -13.92
C PHE A 185 -3.11 -12.04 -13.41
N GLY A 186 -3.18 -11.72 -12.12
CA GLY A 186 -2.42 -10.60 -11.52
C GLY A 186 -2.95 -9.18 -11.81
N ASN A 187 -4.18 -9.04 -12.29
CA ASN A 187 -4.79 -7.72 -12.54
C ASN A 187 -5.86 -7.32 -11.51
N CYS A 188 -5.97 -8.09 -10.43
CA CYS A 188 -6.85 -7.80 -9.29
C CYS A 188 -6.20 -6.77 -8.35
N ALA A 189 -6.98 -6.12 -7.48
CA ALA A 189 -6.46 -5.10 -6.53
C ALA A 189 -5.46 -5.71 -5.54
N GLU A 190 -5.72 -6.95 -5.18
CA GLU A 190 -5.05 -7.74 -4.18
C GLU A 190 -3.68 -8.25 -4.68
N THR A 191 -3.37 -8.12 -5.97
CA THR A 191 -2.14 -8.68 -6.58
C THR A 191 -0.88 -8.24 -5.85
N TYR A 192 -0.69 -6.93 -5.65
CA TYR A 192 0.50 -6.40 -5.01
C TYR A 192 0.54 -6.68 -3.50
N PRO A 193 -0.54 -6.45 -2.74
CA PRO A 193 -0.58 -6.83 -1.33
C PRO A 193 -0.30 -8.31 -1.09
N LEU A 194 -0.93 -9.20 -1.87
CA LEU A 194 -0.71 -10.64 -1.78
C LEU A 194 0.75 -10.97 -2.10
N ALA A 195 1.31 -10.41 -3.18
CA ALA A 195 2.71 -10.66 -3.55
C ALA A 195 3.69 -10.22 -2.46
N SER A 196 3.44 -9.08 -1.83
CA SER A 196 4.33 -8.56 -0.80
C SER A 196 4.27 -9.40 0.49
N ILE A 197 3.05 -9.73 0.93
CA ILE A 197 2.84 -10.41 2.22
C ILE A 197 3.08 -11.92 2.11
N LEU A 198 2.42 -12.61 1.16
CA LEU A 198 2.45 -14.08 1.10
C LEU A 198 3.79 -14.63 0.64
N ARG A 199 4.51 -13.93 -0.26
CA ARG A 199 5.83 -14.38 -0.72
C ARG A 199 6.87 -14.33 0.41
N ASN A 200 6.79 -13.30 1.25
CA ASN A 200 7.75 -13.03 2.31
C ASN A 200 7.21 -13.43 3.69
N ARG A 201 6.28 -14.37 3.75
CA ARG A 201 5.72 -14.82 5.02
C ARG A 201 6.72 -15.72 5.76
N ALA A 202 6.88 -15.49 7.05
CA ALA A 202 7.66 -16.38 7.90
C ALA A 202 6.88 -17.68 8.21
N PRO A 203 7.57 -18.78 8.54
CA PRO A 203 6.91 -19.97 9.06
C PRO A 203 6.06 -19.61 10.29
N GLY A 204 4.79 -20.02 10.28
CA GLY A 204 3.83 -19.75 11.37
C GLY A 204 3.16 -18.36 11.32
N GLU A 205 3.44 -17.52 10.32
CA GLU A 205 2.61 -16.33 10.06
C GLU A 205 1.28 -16.73 9.42
N GLU A 206 0.19 -16.28 10.02
CA GLU A 206 -1.13 -16.32 9.41
C GLU A 206 -1.33 -15.03 8.61
N VAL A 207 -1.85 -15.18 7.39
CA VAL A 207 -2.11 -14.05 6.49
C VAL A 207 -3.61 -13.89 6.33
N TYR A 208 -4.05 -12.65 6.47
CA TYR A 208 -5.44 -12.22 6.39
C TYR A 208 -5.56 -11.11 5.36
N GLY A 209 -6.78 -10.84 4.95
CA GLY A 209 -7.05 -9.69 4.10
C GLY A 209 -8.53 -9.46 3.87
N PHE A 210 -8.86 -8.32 3.31
CA PHE A 210 -10.18 -8.07 2.76
C PHE A 210 -10.07 -7.14 1.56
N ALA A 211 -11.14 -7.11 0.76
CA ALA A 211 -11.28 -6.20 -0.35
C ALA A 211 -12.65 -5.54 -0.31
N MET A 212 -12.73 -4.27 -0.72
CA MET A 212 -13.96 -3.49 -0.77
C MET A 212 -14.20 -2.93 -2.17
N MET A 213 -15.45 -3.00 -2.64
CA MET A 213 -15.84 -2.43 -3.92
C MET A 213 -16.29 -0.97 -3.77
N ARG A 214 -15.67 -0.06 -4.53
CA ARG A 214 -16.02 1.37 -4.56
C ARG A 214 -17.50 1.61 -4.87
N GLY A 215 -18.07 0.82 -5.77
CA GLY A 215 -19.48 0.97 -6.16
C GLY A 215 -20.49 0.70 -5.05
N ARG A 216 -20.05 0.16 -3.91
CA ARG A 216 -20.85 -0.06 -2.71
C ARG A 216 -20.51 0.89 -1.56
N LEU A 217 -19.46 1.69 -1.71
CA LEU A 217 -19.09 2.72 -0.74
C LEU A 217 -19.90 4.01 -1.01
N PRO A 218 -20.13 4.86 0.00
CA PRO A 218 -20.70 6.19 -0.20
C PRO A 218 -19.91 6.98 -1.25
N GLN A 219 -20.64 7.63 -2.15
CA GLN A 219 -20.02 8.47 -3.20
C GLN A 219 -19.31 9.66 -2.58
N ASP A 220 -19.95 10.29 -1.59
CA ASP A 220 -19.47 11.47 -0.89
C ASP A 220 -19.37 11.20 0.61
N GLY A 221 -18.40 11.86 1.26
CA GLY A 221 -18.24 11.83 2.71
C GLY A 221 -17.48 10.62 3.27
N PRO A 222 -17.35 10.55 4.62
CA PRO A 222 -16.70 9.45 5.31
C PRO A 222 -17.53 8.17 5.20
N CYS A 223 -16.86 7.03 5.08
CA CYS A 223 -17.51 5.71 5.13
C CYS A 223 -17.69 5.28 6.58
N SER A 224 -18.91 4.91 6.96
CA SER A 224 -19.18 4.24 8.24
C SER A 224 -18.66 2.80 8.22
N HIS A 225 -18.55 2.19 9.41
CA HIS A 225 -18.09 0.81 9.53
C HIS A 225 -19.05 -0.20 8.87
N SER A 226 -20.37 -0.03 9.04
CA SER A 226 -21.37 -0.90 8.40
C SER A 226 -21.33 -0.82 6.88
N GLU A 227 -21.18 0.39 6.32
CA GLU A 227 -21.04 0.57 4.88
C GLU A 227 -19.75 -0.06 4.34
N ALA A 228 -18.67 -0.04 5.13
CA ALA A 228 -17.43 -0.71 4.76
C ALA A 228 -17.61 -2.24 4.72
N LEU A 229 -18.30 -2.82 5.70
CA LEU A 229 -18.66 -4.24 5.72
C LEU A 229 -19.55 -4.62 4.54
N ASP A 230 -20.57 -3.82 4.23
CA ASP A 230 -21.46 -4.03 3.07
C ASP A 230 -20.72 -3.91 1.72
N ALA A 231 -19.64 -3.14 1.69
CA ALA A 231 -18.79 -3.00 0.53
C ALA A 231 -17.77 -4.14 0.37
N MET A 232 -17.59 -4.99 1.39
CA MET A 232 -16.64 -6.09 1.32
C MET A 232 -17.01 -7.10 0.24
N THR A 233 -15.98 -7.69 -0.37
CA THR A 233 -16.10 -8.74 -1.38
C THR A 233 -15.15 -9.87 -1.06
N GLU A 234 -15.60 -11.09 -1.35
CA GLU A 234 -14.73 -12.26 -1.33
C GLU A 234 -13.62 -12.13 -2.38
N PRO A 235 -12.45 -12.75 -2.15
CA PRO A 235 -11.40 -12.82 -3.15
C PRO A 235 -11.94 -13.49 -4.43
N CYS A 236 -11.69 -12.89 -5.59
CA CYS A 236 -12.06 -13.53 -6.85
C CYS A 236 -11.26 -14.82 -7.08
N ILE A 237 -11.70 -15.68 -8.01
CA ILE A 237 -11.05 -16.97 -8.32
C ILE A 237 -9.54 -16.84 -8.57
N ASN A 238 -9.09 -15.79 -9.26
CA ASN A 238 -7.66 -15.56 -9.49
C ASN A 238 -6.92 -15.25 -8.17
N CYS A 239 -7.49 -14.42 -7.29
CA CYS A 239 -6.91 -14.11 -5.99
C CYS A 239 -6.89 -15.35 -5.09
N GLN A 240 -7.96 -16.16 -5.09
CA GLN A 240 -8.02 -17.42 -4.36
C GLN A 240 -6.89 -18.36 -4.81
N GLN A 241 -6.67 -18.48 -6.12
CA GLN A 241 -5.58 -19.31 -6.64
C GLN A 241 -4.19 -18.79 -6.23
N VAL A 242 -3.96 -17.47 -6.17
CA VAL A 242 -2.72 -16.89 -5.63
C VAL A 242 -2.55 -17.24 -4.16
N ILE A 243 -3.60 -17.03 -3.36
CA ILE A 243 -3.60 -17.31 -1.92
C ILE A 243 -3.22 -18.77 -1.67
N THR A 244 -3.90 -19.71 -2.33
CA THR A 244 -3.63 -21.15 -2.15
C THR A 244 -2.26 -21.57 -2.67
N THR A 245 -1.82 -21.03 -3.81
CA THR A 245 -0.50 -21.35 -4.40
C THR A 245 0.66 -20.94 -3.49
N TRP A 246 0.50 -19.85 -2.75
CA TRP A 246 1.48 -19.43 -1.75
C TRP A 246 1.19 -19.96 -0.34
N GLY A 247 0.26 -20.91 -0.23
CA GLY A 247 -0.09 -21.65 0.98
C GLY A 247 -0.85 -20.82 2.01
N GLY A 248 -1.43 -19.69 1.62
CA GLY A 248 -2.41 -18.95 2.42
C GLY A 248 -3.74 -19.70 2.48
N LYS A 249 -4.55 -19.31 3.46
CA LYS A 249 -5.90 -19.83 3.71
C LYS A 249 -6.91 -18.85 3.16
N VAL A 250 -7.79 -19.28 2.25
CA VAL A 250 -8.79 -18.39 1.63
C VAL A 250 -9.81 -17.92 2.66
N GLU A 251 -10.13 -18.76 3.63
CA GLU A 251 -11.01 -18.47 4.76
C GLU A 251 -10.55 -17.27 5.60
N ASN A 252 -9.24 -17.01 5.68
CA ASN A 252 -8.71 -15.82 6.36
C ASN A 252 -9.01 -14.50 5.61
N PHE A 253 -9.61 -14.59 4.43
CA PHE A 253 -10.02 -13.45 3.61
C PHE A 253 -11.54 -13.31 3.49
N ILE A 254 -12.31 -14.11 4.23
CA ILE A 254 -13.77 -14.14 4.17
C ILE A 254 -14.30 -13.98 5.59
N THR A 255 -14.86 -12.82 5.93
CA THR A 255 -15.51 -12.60 7.24
C THR A 255 -16.98 -13.03 7.21
N ASP A 256 -17.53 -13.45 8.35
CA ASP A 256 -18.96 -13.78 8.53
C ASP A 256 -19.87 -12.57 8.31
N ASP A 257 -19.32 -11.36 8.45
CA ASP A 257 -20.03 -10.11 8.23
C ASP A 257 -20.16 -9.70 6.74
N MET A 258 -19.58 -10.47 5.80
CA MET A 258 -19.67 -10.15 4.37
C MET A 258 -21.09 -10.36 3.84
N PRO A 259 -21.65 -9.39 3.09
CA PRO A 259 -22.99 -9.49 2.56
C PRO A 259 -23.07 -10.58 1.49
N GLY A 260 -24.07 -11.45 1.60
CA GLY A 260 -24.32 -12.50 0.62
C GLY A 260 -23.73 -13.87 0.95
N LYS A 261 -23.30 -14.11 2.21
CA LYS A 261 -23.15 -15.47 2.75
C LYS A 261 -24.50 -16.18 2.83
N SER A 262 -25.10 -16.48 1.67
CA SER A 262 -25.87 -17.71 1.54
C SER A 262 -24.89 -18.85 1.64
N THR A 263 -25.21 -19.83 2.48
CA THR A 263 -24.45 -21.02 2.82
C THR A 263 -23.68 -21.57 1.60
N ILE A 264 -22.38 -21.31 1.53
CA ILE A 264 -21.52 -21.81 0.45
C ILE A 264 -21.54 -23.34 0.54
N ALA A 265 -22.13 -24.00 -0.45
CA ALA A 265 -21.97 -25.44 -0.61
C ALA A 265 -20.48 -25.73 -0.77
N PRO A 266 -19.89 -26.65 0.01
CA PRO A 266 -18.45 -26.86 0.03
C PRO A 266 -17.97 -27.28 -1.36
N PHE A 267 -17.15 -26.44 -1.98
CA PHE A 267 -16.44 -26.78 -3.22
C PHE A 267 -15.53 -27.97 -2.93
N GLY A 268 -15.91 -29.13 -3.46
CA GLY A 268 -15.13 -30.37 -3.39
C GLY A 268 -13.90 -30.31 -4.28
N VAL A 269 -12.86 -29.58 -3.85
CA VAL A 269 -11.50 -29.85 -4.33
C VAL A 269 -11.05 -31.14 -3.67
N ARG A 270 -11.04 -32.23 -4.43
CA ARG A 270 -10.47 -33.51 -3.99
C ARG A 270 -8.96 -33.35 -3.84
N SER A 271 -8.48 -33.08 -2.63
CA SER A 271 -7.11 -33.41 -2.27
C SER A 271 -6.96 -34.94 -2.27
N PRO A 272 -5.99 -35.51 -3.00
CA PRO A 272 -5.61 -36.89 -2.80
C PRO A 272 -4.98 -36.99 -1.41
N THR A 273 -5.40 -37.97 -0.62
CA THR A 273 -4.87 -38.35 0.70
C THR A 273 -5.12 -37.35 1.86
N SER A 274 -6.29 -37.48 2.51
CA SER A 274 -6.37 -37.27 3.98
C SER A 274 -7.58 -38.00 4.57
N ARG A 275 -7.31 -38.91 5.51
CA ARG A 275 -8.30 -39.67 6.30
C ARG A 275 -9.05 -38.69 7.22
N ARG A 276 -10.39 -38.68 7.14
CA ARG A 276 -11.27 -37.87 8.00
C ARG A 276 -11.16 -38.31 9.46
N ALA A 277 -10.80 -37.39 10.36
CA ALA A 277 -11.09 -37.45 11.78
C ALA A 277 -12.47 -36.79 12.07
N PRO A 278 -13.17 -37.16 13.16
CA PRO A 278 -14.50 -36.64 13.45
C PRO A 278 -14.47 -35.17 13.91
N LYS A 279 -15.48 -34.41 13.46
CA LYS A 279 -15.75 -33.02 13.86
C LYS A 279 -16.02 -32.91 15.37
N ALA A 280 -15.29 -32.04 16.05
CA ALA A 280 -15.62 -31.59 17.40
C ALA A 280 -16.65 -30.44 17.35
N SER A 281 -17.61 -30.52 18.26
CA SER A 281 -18.68 -29.55 18.50
C SER A 281 -18.13 -28.24 19.09
N GLY A 282 -18.75 -27.12 18.71
CA GLY A 282 -18.28 -25.77 19.06
C GLY A 282 -18.32 -25.48 20.56
N SER A 283 -17.16 -25.13 21.11
CA SER A 283 -17.02 -24.49 22.41
C SER A 283 -16.88 -22.98 22.24
N LYS A 284 -17.74 -22.23 22.92
CA LYS A 284 -17.55 -20.79 23.16
C LYS A 284 -16.22 -20.60 23.88
N ILE A 285 -15.35 -19.77 23.32
CA ILE A 285 -14.10 -19.34 23.97
C ILE A 285 -14.43 -18.03 24.68
N ASP A 286 -14.54 -18.09 26.02
CA ASP A 286 -14.45 -16.90 26.85
C ASP A 286 -12.97 -16.52 26.99
N LEU A 287 -12.61 -15.32 26.53
CA LEU A 287 -11.27 -14.76 26.67
C LEU A 287 -11.10 -14.19 28.10
N PRO A 288 -10.07 -14.58 28.86
CA PRO A 288 -9.83 -14.01 30.18
C PRO A 288 -9.32 -12.56 30.07
N ALA A 289 -9.72 -11.73 31.04
CA ALA A 289 -9.27 -10.36 31.19
C ALA A 289 -7.73 -10.29 31.29
N ARG A 290 -7.13 -9.46 30.44
CA ARG A 290 -5.69 -9.25 30.32
C ARG A 290 -5.13 -8.58 31.59
N PRO A 291 -4.07 -9.13 32.23
CA PRO A 291 -3.38 -8.44 33.31
C PRO A 291 -2.66 -7.19 32.80
N LYS A 292 -2.72 -6.10 33.58
CA LYS A 292 -1.95 -4.86 33.35
C LYS A 292 -0.45 -5.18 33.30
N ARG A 293 0.18 -4.86 32.17
CA ARG A 293 1.63 -4.96 31.98
C ARG A 293 2.32 -3.82 32.74
N ALA A 294 3.35 -4.13 33.54
CA ALA A 294 4.23 -3.13 34.11
C ALA A 294 5.12 -2.51 33.01
N ALA A 295 5.43 -1.22 33.15
CA ALA A 295 6.34 -0.50 32.25
C ALA A 295 7.77 -1.09 32.36
N PRO A 296 8.52 -1.20 31.24
CA PRO A 296 9.93 -1.57 31.29
C PRO A 296 10.73 -0.46 31.97
N ALA A 297 11.66 -0.84 32.84
CA ALA A 297 12.67 0.05 33.37
C ALA A 297 13.62 0.49 32.24
N ASP A 298 13.95 1.78 32.25
CA ASP A 298 14.84 2.44 31.31
C ASP A 298 16.28 2.25 31.80
N ASP A 299 16.98 1.27 31.23
CA ASP A 299 18.42 1.07 31.38
C ASP A 299 19.06 1.26 30.00
N THR A 300 19.56 2.47 29.75
CA THR A 300 20.40 2.77 28.59
C THR A 300 21.73 3.37 29.07
N ASP A 301 22.66 2.51 29.49
CA ASP A 301 24.08 2.84 29.49
C ASP A 301 24.62 2.69 28.06
N GLU A 302 24.95 3.83 27.45
CA GLU A 302 25.50 3.94 26.10
C GLU A 302 27.04 3.72 26.12
N PRO A 303 27.61 2.77 25.34
CA PRO A 303 29.05 2.61 25.28
C PRO A 303 29.67 3.61 24.29
N ALA A 304 30.66 4.35 24.76
CA ALA A 304 31.42 5.33 23.98
C ALA A 304 32.12 4.70 22.75
N ALA A 305 31.74 5.18 21.55
CA ALA A 305 32.35 4.79 20.30
C ALA A 305 33.76 5.40 20.11
N LYS A 306 34.75 4.54 19.89
CA LYS A 306 36.11 4.92 19.49
C LYS A 306 36.11 5.49 18.07
N ARG A 307 36.52 6.76 17.92
CA ARG A 307 36.73 7.44 16.62
C ARG A 307 37.95 6.86 15.89
N ALA A 308 37.74 6.34 14.68
CA ALA A 308 38.80 6.10 13.71
C ALA A 308 39.18 7.41 13.01
N LYS A 309 40.49 7.74 12.98
CA LYS A 309 41.04 8.85 12.20
C LYS A 309 41.09 8.46 10.73
N GLY A 310 40.25 9.09 9.91
CA GLY A 310 40.40 9.09 8.44
C GLY A 310 41.31 10.23 7.96
N PRO A 311 41.89 10.14 6.74
CA PRO A 311 42.79 11.15 6.19
C PRO A 311 42.04 12.42 5.79
N ALA A 312 42.72 13.57 5.94
CA ALA A 312 42.21 14.89 5.62
C ALA A 312 41.97 15.08 4.10
N PRO A 313 40.94 15.84 3.69
CA PRO A 313 40.68 16.12 2.28
C PRO A 313 41.67 17.15 1.72
N GLU A 314 42.19 16.86 0.52
CA GLU A 314 43.03 17.77 -0.27
C GLU A 314 42.25 19.03 -0.70
N VAL A 315 42.88 20.19 -0.47
CA VAL A 315 42.38 21.50 -0.86
C VAL A 315 42.70 21.75 -2.34
N PRO A 316 41.73 22.11 -3.19
CA PRO A 316 42.00 22.44 -4.59
C PRO A 316 42.79 23.75 -4.73
N LYS A 317 43.93 23.70 -5.43
CA LYS A 317 44.73 24.88 -5.79
C LYS A 317 43.99 25.76 -6.82
N LYS A 318 43.85 27.05 -6.50
CA LYS A 318 43.38 28.09 -7.42
C LYS A 318 44.30 28.25 -8.64
N PRO A 319 43.77 28.39 -9.86
CA PRO A 319 44.58 28.75 -11.02
C PRO A 319 44.97 30.24 -10.99
N SER A 320 46.28 30.47 -11.11
CA SER A 320 46.92 31.77 -11.29
C SER A 320 47.07 32.05 -12.78
N HIS A 321 46.27 32.95 -13.34
CA HIS A 321 46.62 33.63 -14.60
C HIS A 321 46.21 35.09 -14.56
N LEU A 322 47.20 35.92 -14.21
CA LEU A 322 47.24 37.37 -14.37
C LEU A 322 47.99 37.62 -15.70
N VAL A 323 47.29 38.03 -16.75
CA VAL A 323 47.92 38.57 -17.97
C VAL A 323 47.55 40.04 -18.08
N LYS A 324 48.57 40.89 -17.94
CA LYS A 324 48.57 42.34 -18.16
C LYS A 324 48.27 42.66 -19.62
N GLY A 325 47.16 43.36 -19.90
CA GLY A 325 46.95 44.08 -21.15
C GLY A 325 47.34 45.56 -20.98
N LYS A 326 48.47 45.96 -21.55
CA LYS A 326 48.90 47.36 -21.70
C LYS A 326 47.99 48.07 -22.71
N GLY A 327 47.60 49.30 -22.38
CA GLY A 327 46.81 50.15 -23.26
C GLY A 327 47.58 50.69 -24.47
N LYS A 328 46.82 51.24 -25.42
CA LYS A 328 47.28 52.31 -26.30
C LYS A 328 46.08 53.18 -26.68
N ARG A 329 46.15 54.45 -26.28
CA ARG A 329 45.40 55.56 -26.87
C ARG A 329 46.07 55.93 -28.19
N ARG A 330 45.27 56.10 -29.25
CA ARG A 330 45.22 57.29 -30.12
C ARG A 330 44.00 57.17 -31.01
#